data_AF-G0MIQ7-F1
#
_entry.id   AF-G0MIQ7-F1
#
_cell.length_a   1.000
_cell.length_b   1.000
_cell.length_c   1.000
_cell.angle_alpha   90.00
_cell.angle_beta   90.00
_cell.angle_gamma   90.00
#
_symmetry.space_group_name_H-M   'P 1'
#
loop_
_entity.id
_entity.type
_entity.pdbx_description
1 polymer ?
#
loop_
_entity_poly.entity_id
_entity_poly.type
_entity_poly.pdbx_seq_one_letter_code
_entity_poly.pdbx_strand_id
1 'polypeptide(L)'
;MRFYLSLTLPLFLFLTPLHSLDSETNSPTYKFTIVSGAPTTLNASDVLEVASFEECTEKCQKDQQCIMAYQANSSDPCYLFAWNSIQEVARNESGGVGTVAFKPISPNDTMNYLWKIDTSEDGWKITYIEKREEENLICGNFSFNRPYPDGCNPECMKTMVQLNGEPGPLSNNPRTSPASTWMECVNQCHENFNCFVTYFRDGVENCTWYPIDDVVFINRTEASAGKHIALKLPLSNRSCKLTTDELLNDQYYLASGNFLYAYEMSFIRVRTTPKYYKINYYLNEVPQLTRTIPGCEVNTVGSQVYENGKNDPNPIVCLRLENAPGITYAAAKEICHEWDGKLMTQRHAGFLQICSAKLDYAAMPWTWWTRYSKWGFPDWMTKDVKFWMGLEKDNGTGQWHWLAPEWAITNNYKITACKDNTNLGTVDFYTNKMEMTWAPGQPVNKPGLDCAYTIHKAGASFPGFGHYSSTCDAEQADGFLCGTPRQQDKGVMKWEDLMKEYQG
;
A
#
# COMPACT_ATOMS: atom_id res chain seq x y z
N MET A 1 44.04 -25.68 -28.13
CA MET A 1 45.16 -25.70 -27.15
C MET A 1 45.62 -24.26 -26.93
N ARG A 2 45.09 -23.63 -25.88
CA ARG A 2 45.50 -22.40 -25.17
C ARG A 2 44.28 -21.98 -24.35
N PHE A 3 44.22 -22.46 -23.12
CA PHE A 3 43.26 -22.00 -22.10
C PHE A 3 43.80 -20.69 -21.53
N TYR A 4 43.03 -19.60 -21.62
CA TYR A 4 43.22 -18.43 -20.79
C TYR A 4 42.23 -18.53 -19.61
N LEU A 5 42.75 -18.87 -18.43
CA LEU A 5 42.04 -18.66 -17.17
C LEU A 5 42.04 -17.16 -16.90
N SER A 6 40.87 -16.52 -16.97
CA SER A 6 40.63 -15.21 -16.36
C SER A 6 40.16 -15.44 -14.93
N LEU A 7 41.05 -15.26 -13.97
CA LEU A 7 40.78 -15.34 -12.54
C LEU A 7 40.18 -13.99 -12.10
N THR A 8 38.85 -13.86 -12.07
CA THR A 8 38.18 -12.72 -11.44
C THR A 8 38.10 -12.97 -9.93
N LEU A 9 39.03 -12.37 -9.19
CA LEU A 9 39.04 -12.31 -7.74
C LEU A 9 38.06 -11.20 -7.30
N PRO A 10 37.04 -11.46 -6.46
CA PRO A 10 36.25 -10.38 -5.87
C PRO A 10 37.13 -9.71 -4.80
N LEU A 11 37.44 -8.44 -5.01
CA LEU A 11 38.14 -7.59 -4.05
C LEU A 11 37.20 -7.31 -2.87
N PHE A 12 37.28 -8.13 -1.83
CA PHE A 12 36.73 -7.79 -0.51
C PHE A 12 37.55 -6.61 0.04
N LEU A 13 36.97 -5.40 -0.01
CA LEU A 13 37.46 -4.25 0.76
C LEU A 13 37.24 -4.55 2.24
N PHE A 14 38.32 -4.93 2.93
CA PHE A 14 38.37 -4.98 4.39
C PHE A 14 38.24 -3.56 4.93
N LEU A 15 37.08 -3.24 5.52
CA LEU A 15 37.00 -2.24 6.58
C LEU A 15 37.91 -2.73 7.70
N THR A 16 39.07 -2.11 7.90
CA THR A 16 39.93 -2.39 9.06
C THR A 16 39.39 -1.60 10.25
N PRO A 17 38.83 -2.24 11.29
CA PRO A 17 38.65 -1.55 12.55
C PRO A 17 40.01 -1.52 13.25
N LEU A 18 40.59 -0.33 13.44
CA LEU A 18 41.70 -0.16 14.37
C LEU A 18 41.16 -0.34 15.79
N HIS A 19 41.14 -1.56 16.29
CA HIS A 19 40.93 -1.85 17.70
C HIS A 19 42.24 -1.60 18.45
N SER A 20 42.29 -0.49 19.18
CA SER A 20 43.25 -0.30 20.28
C SER A 20 42.42 -0.17 21.55
N LEU A 21 42.56 -1.12 22.47
CA LEU A 21 42.07 -1.00 23.82
C LEU A 21 42.98 -0.02 24.57
N ASP A 22 42.42 1.05 25.12
CA ASP A 22 43.11 1.87 26.10
C ASP A 22 43.04 1.15 27.46
N SER A 23 44.18 0.77 28.02
CA SER A 23 44.26 -0.22 29.10
C SER A 23 43.86 0.33 30.48
N GLU A 24 43.46 1.60 30.59
CA GLU A 24 43.26 2.23 31.90
C GLU A 24 41.79 2.50 32.29
N THR A 25 40.81 2.41 31.38
CA THR A 25 39.42 2.84 31.74
C THR A 25 38.26 1.95 31.31
N ASN A 26 38.48 0.82 30.61
CA ASN A 26 37.45 -0.18 30.28
C ASN A 26 36.10 0.41 29.78
N SER A 27 36.15 1.56 29.13
CA SER A 27 34.99 2.28 28.58
C SER A 27 35.05 2.23 27.05
N PRO A 28 33.92 2.01 26.35
CA PRO A 28 33.92 1.97 24.89
C PRO A 28 34.38 3.33 24.32
N THR A 29 35.50 3.33 23.58
CA THR A 29 35.95 4.48 22.81
C THR A 29 35.12 4.55 21.52
N TYR A 30 34.11 5.41 21.49
CA TYR A 30 33.24 5.62 20.33
C TYR A 30 34.04 6.23 19.17
N LYS A 31 34.36 5.42 18.15
CA LYS A 31 35.07 5.88 16.94
C LYS A 31 34.06 6.19 15.83
N PHE A 32 34.14 7.40 15.27
CA PHE A 32 33.35 7.87 14.13
C PHE A 32 33.33 6.87 12.97
N THR A 33 32.19 6.82 12.26
CA THR A 33 32.15 6.21 10.93
C THR A 33 32.58 7.26 9.91
N ILE A 34 33.76 7.07 9.33
CA ILE A 34 34.35 8.02 8.37
C ILE A 34 34.08 7.52 6.94
N VAL A 35 33.61 8.42 6.08
CA VAL A 35 33.35 8.15 4.66
C VAL A 35 33.92 9.26 3.78
N SER A 36 34.19 8.93 2.52
CA SER A 36 34.58 9.91 1.51
C SER A 36 33.36 10.52 0.82
N GLY A 37 33.20 11.83 0.92
CA GLY A 37 32.05 12.54 0.38
C GLY A 37 32.00 13.98 0.85
N ALA A 38 30.94 14.68 0.43
CA ALA A 38 30.64 16.02 0.89
C ALA A 38 29.14 16.17 1.17
N PRO A 39 28.75 16.96 2.17
CA PRO A 39 27.35 17.31 2.38
C PRO A 39 26.79 18.05 1.18
N THR A 40 25.53 17.79 0.82
CA THR A 40 24.87 18.47 -0.31
C THR A 40 24.60 19.96 -0.03
N THR A 41 24.59 20.35 1.25
CA THR A 41 24.52 21.75 1.69
C THR A 41 25.55 22.04 2.78
N LEU A 42 26.19 23.21 2.75
CA LEU A 42 27.17 23.65 3.75
C LEU A 42 26.54 24.48 4.88
N ASN A 43 25.31 24.15 5.27
CA ASN A 43 24.62 24.80 6.39
C ASN A 43 25.09 24.21 7.73
N ALA A 44 26.39 24.33 7.99
CA ALA A 44 27.00 23.87 9.22
C ALA A 44 26.51 24.68 10.43
N SER A 45 26.38 24.01 11.58
CA SER A 45 26.08 24.67 12.85
C SER A 45 27.28 25.43 13.39
N ASP A 46 28.49 24.99 13.07
CA ASP A 46 29.73 25.67 13.41
C ASP A 46 30.81 25.45 12.35
N VAL A 47 31.73 26.41 12.24
CA VAL A 47 32.85 26.38 11.28
C VAL A 47 34.14 26.76 12.03
N LEU A 48 35.09 25.83 12.07
CA LEU A 48 36.28 25.91 12.90
C LEU A 48 37.54 25.75 12.06
N GLU A 49 38.56 26.55 12.36
CA GLU A 49 39.92 26.29 11.87
C GLU A 49 40.55 25.18 12.70
N VAL A 50 41.03 24.12 12.04
CA VAL A 50 41.65 22.95 12.68
C VAL A 50 42.91 22.54 11.93
N ALA A 51 43.87 21.95 12.63
CA ALA A 51 45.12 21.51 12.03
C ALA A 51 44.98 20.17 11.27
N SER A 52 43.95 19.38 11.59
CA SER A 52 43.67 18.11 10.89
C SER A 52 42.20 17.68 11.00
N PHE A 53 41.83 16.68 10.20
CA PHE A 53 40.50 16.09 10.26
C PHE A 53 40.27 15.34 11.58
N GLU A 54 41.31 14.77 12.17
CA GLU A 54 41.21 14.17 13.51
C GLU A 54 40.81 15.23 14.55
N GLU A 55 41.42 16.41 14.51
CA GLU A 55 41.02 17.52 15.39
C GLU A 55 39.57 17.95 15.13
N CYS A 56 39.12 17.97 13.86
CA CYS A 56 37.72 18.21 13.49
C CYS A 56 36.77 17.20 14.18
N THR A 57 37.10 15.91 14.11
CA THR A 57 36.29 14.86 14.76
C THR A 57 36.32 14.93 16.28
N GLU A 58 37.45 15.30 16.90
CA GLU A 58 37.54 15.50 18.35
C GLU A 58 36.65 16.65 18.84
N LYS A 59 36.58 17.75 18.06
CA LYS A 59 35.68 18.87 18.36
C LYS A 59 34.22 18.44 18.29
N CYS A 60 33.83 17.71 17.23
CA CYS A 60 32.49 17.13 17.12
C CYS A 60 32.19 16.11 18.23
N GLN A 61 33.20 15.40 18.72
CA GLN A 61 33.01 14.44 19.82
C GLN A 61 32.64 15.15 21.13
N LYS A 62 33.31 16.27 21.41
CA LYS A 62 33.11 17.09 22.61
C LYS A 62 31.83 17.91 22.57
N ASP A 63 31.37 18.27 21.37
CA ASP A 63 30.08 18.92 21.17
C ASP A 63 28.94 17.90 21.24
N GLN A 64 28.01 18.10 22.18
CA GLN A 64 26.85 17.22 22.35
C GLN A 64 25.86 17.33 21.19
N GLN A 65 25.78 18.48 20.51
CA GLN A 65 24.84 18.69 19.41
C GLN A 65 25.39 18.25 18.06
N CYS A 66 26.70 18.06 17.95
CA CYS A 66 27.34 17.63 16.71
C CYS A 66 27.09 16.15 16.41
N ILE A 67 26.55 15.88 15.22
CA ILE A 67 26.29 14.52 14.72
C ILE A 67 27.20 14.15 13.54
N MET A 68 27.77 15.16 12.87
CA MET A 68 28.57 14.97 11.67
C MET A 68 29.62 16.07 11.56
N ALA A 69 30.84 15.69 11.19
CA ALA A 69 31.93 16.60 10.88
C ALA A 69 32.36 16.43 9.42
N TYR A 70 32.74 17.52 8.76
CA TYR A 70 33.18 17.50 7.37
C TYR A 70 34.39 18.42 7.16
N GLN A 71 35.32 17.96 6.33
CA GLN A 71 36.43 18.76 5.85
C GLN A 71 36.76 18.38 4.41
N ALA A 72 36.86 19.38 3.53
CA ALA A 72 37.18 19.16 2.11
C ALA A 72 38.63 18.72 1.91
N ASN A 73 39.57 19.35 2.62
CA ASN A 73 40.98 18.94 2.70
C ASN A 73 41.62 19.46 4.01
N SER A 74 42.84 19.04 4.33
CA SER A 74 43.53 19.40 5.58
C SER A 74 43.81 20.90 5.77
N SER A 75 43.63 21.72 4.74
CA SER A 75 43.84 23.16 4.75
C SER A 75 42.54 23.97 4.75
N ASP A 76 41.39 23.30 4.61
CA ASP A 76 40.07 23.91 4.63
C ASP A 76 39.47 23.88 6.04
N PRO A 77 38.54 24.79 6.37
CA PRO A 77 37.88 24.79 7.66
C PRO A 77 37.08 23.50 7.89
N CYS A 78 36.99 23.12 9.16
CA CYS A 78 36.14 22.04 9.66
C CYS A 78 34.71 22.53 9.83
N TYR A 79 33.76 21.83 9.23
CA TYR A 79 32.33 22.09 9.34
C TYR A 79 31.70 21.09 10.28
N LEU A 80 31.08 21.58 11.35
CA LEU A 80 30.32 20.76 12.29
C LEU A 80 28.84 20.92 11.99
N PHE A 81 28.13 19.79 11.97
CA PHE A 81 26.71 19.75 11.67
C PHE A 81 25.95 19.22 12.88
N ALA A 82 24.98 20.02 13.30
CA ALA A 82 24.05 19.66 14.36
C ALA A 82 22.92 18.78 13.84
N TRP A 83 22.15 18.22 14.76
CA TRP A 83 20.91 17.52 14.45
C TRP A 83 19.97 18.35 13.56
N ASN A 84 19.34 17.72 12.57
CA ASN A 84 18.45 18.34 11.57
C ASN A 84 19.06 19.46 10.71
N SER A 85 20.39 19.61 10.70
CA SER A 85 21.08 20.57 9.81
C SER A 85 21.49 19.99 8.46
N ILE A 86 21.48 18.65 8.31
CA ILE A 86 21.95 17.98 7.09
C ILE A 86 21.14 16.71 6.78
N GLN A 87 20.70 16.55 5.55
CA GLN A 87 19.88 15.38 5.17
C GLN A 87 20.59 14.43 4.21
N GLU A 88 21.65 14.89 3.54
CA GLU A 88 22.29 14.12 2.47
C GLU A 88 23.79 14.41 2.39
N VAL A 89 24.56 13.34 2.13
CA VAL A 89 26.00 13.41 1.82
C VAL A 89 26.21 12.72 0.47
N ALA A 90 26.76 13.44 -0.49
CA ALA A 90 27.12 12.92 -1.80
C ALA A 90 28.46 12.17 -1.73
N ARG A 91 28.54 11.00 -2.38
CA ARG A 91 29.80 10.27 -2.57
C ARG A 91 30.74 11.04 -3.47
N ASN A 92 32.04 10.77 -3.37
CA ASN A 92 33.01 11.35 -4.30
C ASN A 92 32.73 11.00 -5.77
N GLU A 93 32.28 9.78 -6.04
CA GLU A 93 31.91 9.31 -7.38
C GLU A 93 30.71 10.09 -7.97
N SER A 94 29.89 10.68 -7.10
CA SER A 94 28.71 11.50 -7.45
C SER A 94 28.98 13.01 -7.33
N GLY A 95 30.26 13.41 -7.25
CA GLY A 95 30.69 14.81 -7.24
C GLY A 95 31.00 15.41 -5.85
N GLY A 96 30.93 14.62 -4.78
CA GLY A 96 31.41 15.04 -3.45
C GLY A 96 32.94 15.21 -3.41
N VAL A 97 33.45 16.14 -2.60
CA VAL A 97 34.89 16.34 -2.43
C VAL A 97 35.20 16.53 -0.95
N GLY A 98 35.76 15.50 -0.31
CA GLY A 98 36.26 15.61 1.05
C GLY A 98 36.05 14.36 1.89
N THR A 99 36.07 14.56 3.20
CA THR A 99 35.87 13.51 4.19
C THR A 99 34.78 13.92 5.17
N VAL A 100 33.87 12.98 5.46
CA VAL A 100 32.78 13.14 6.42
C VAL A 100 32.94 12.11 7.53
N ALA A 101 32.72 12.53 8.77
CA ALA A 101 32.71 11.67 9.93
C ALA A 101 31.34 11.73 10.61
N PHE A 102 30.66 10.59 10.68
CA PHE A 102 29.40 10.43 11.41
C PHE A 102 29.67 9.98 12.85
N LYS A 103 29.13 10.71 13.82
CA LYS A 103 29.28 10.39 15.24
C LYS A 103 28.42 9.19 15.61
N PRO A 104 28.96 8.09 16.18
CA PRO A 104 28.16 6.97 16.65
C PRO A 104 27.42 7.40 17.92
N ILE A 105 26.18 6.94 18.08
CA ILE A 105 25.30 7.38 19.18
C ILE A 105 25.84 6.94 20.55
N SER A 106 25.84 7.85 21.55
CA SER A 106 26.01 7.47 22.95
C SER A 106 24.72 6.81 23.47
N PRO A 107 24.80 5.76 24.31
CA PRO A 107 23.61 5.14 24.90
C PRO A 107 22.67 6.14 25.62
N ASN A 108 23.22 7.20 26.23
CA ASN A 108 22.44 8.26 26.88
C ASN A 108 21.88 9.32 25.91
N ASP A 109 22.39 9.45 24.69
CA ASP A 109 21.86 10.38 23.67
C ASP A 109 20.61 9.81 22.96
N THR A 110 20.29 8.52 23.20
CA THR A 110 19.10 7.82 22.65
C THR A 110 17.77 8.20 23.32
N MET A 111 17.80 9.06 24.33
CA MET A 111 16.60 9.41 25.10
C MET A 111 15.66 10.36 24.34
N ASN A 112 16.19 11.26 23.49
CA ASN A 112 15.41 12.38 22.92
C ASN A 112 15.42 12.44 21.37
N TYR A 113 16.40 11.84 20.70
CA TYR A 113 16.53 11.94 19.24
C TYR A 113 17.05 10.64 18.62
N LEU A 114 16.28 10.09 17.69
CA LEU A 114 16.69 8.98 16.83
C LEU A 114 17.12 9.55 15.47
N TRP A 115 18.09 8.93 14.82
CA TRP A 115 18.41 9.22 13.43
C TRP A 115 19.00 7.98 12.75
N LYS A 116 18.85 7.90 11.43
CA LYS A 116 19.30 6.77 10.60
C LYS A 116 20.08 7.29 9.41
N ILE A 117 21.14 6.58 9.05
CA ILE A 117 21.86 6.77 7.79
C ILE A 117 21.59 5.57 6.90
N ASP A 118 20.95 5.82 5.75
CA ASP A 118 20.76 4.82 4.71
C ASP A 118 21.75 5.07 3.58
N THR A 119 22.37 4.00 3.08
CA THR A 119 23.20 4.06 1.87
C THR A 119 22.31 4.11 0.63
N SER A 120 22.58 5.05 -0.29
CA SER A 120 21.96 5.12 -1.62
C SER A 120 23.02 4.99 -2.72
N GLU A 121 22.59 4.91 -3.98
CA GLU A 121 23.50 4.89 -5.14
C GLU A 121 24.37 6.17 -5.19
N ASP A 122 23.77 7.33 -4.88
CA ASP A 122 24.42 8.64 -4.99
C ASP A 122 25.15 9.08 -3.71
N GLY A 123 24.96 8.39 -2.58
CA GLY A 123 25.31 8.98 -1.30
C GLY A 123 24.88 8.23 -0.05
N TRP A 124 24.69 9.03 0.99
CA TRP A 124 24.10 8.66 2.27
C TRP A 124 22.94 9.60 2.57
N LYS A 125 21.77 9.05 2.92
CA LYS A 125 20.59 9.80 3.33
C LYS A 125 20.43 9.72 4.85
N ILE A 126 20.29 10.88 5.48
CA ILE A 126 20.18 11.05 6.92
C ILE A 126 18.71 11.36 7.25
N THR A 127 18.08 10.50 8.04
CA THR A 127 16.69 10.68 8.49
C THR A 127 16.66 10.93 9.98
N TYR A 128 16.03 12.02 10.40
CA TYR A 128 15.86 12.37 11.81
C TYR A 128 14.49 11.99 12.33
N ILE A 129 14.45 11.50 13.57
CA ILE A 129 13.25 11.02 14.25
C ILE A 129 13.27 11.65 15.65
N GLU A 130 12.41 12.64 15.87
CA GLU A 130 12.21 13.26 17.17
C GLU A 130 11.58 12.25 18.14
N LYS A 131 12.21 11.96 19.27
CA LYS A 131 11.60 11.20 20.36
C LYS A 131 11.10 12.21 21.39
N ARG A 132 9.79 12.41 21.45
CA ARG A 132 9.22 13.32 22.46
C ARG A 132 9.38 12.71 23.84
N GLU A 133 10.05 13.44 24.74
CA GLU A 133 10.05 13.19 26.19
C GLU A 133 8.61 13.35 26.69
N GLU A 134 7.83 12.27 26.73
CA GLU A 134 6.76 12.01 27.69
C GLU A 134 5.99 10.76 27.24
N GLU A 135 6.56 9.57 27.39
CA GLU A 135 5.78 8.34 27.19
C GLU A 135 6.11 7.31 28.27
N ASN A 136 5.48 7.45 29.44
CA ASN A 136 5.12 6.30 30.29
C ASN A 136 4.06 5.43 29.59
N LEU A 137 4.25 5.13 28.30
CA LEU A 137 3.32 4.35 27.51
C LEU A 137 3.80 2.91 27.58
N ILE A 138 3.25 2.24 28.60
CA ILE A 138 3.46 0.81 28.84
C ILE A 138 3.05 0.03 27.59
N CYS A 139 1.99 0.47 26.88
CA CYS A 139 1.52 -0.11 25.63
C CYS A 139 0.78 0.91 24.72
N GLY A 140 0.91 0.71 23.41
CA GLY A 140 0.38 1.60 22.36
C GLY A 140 1.39 1.84 21.22
N ASN A 141 2.69 1.79 21.55
CA ASN A 141 3.84 1.96 20.68
C ASN A 141 3.59 2.93 19.52
N PHE A 142 3.25 4.14 19.91
CA PHE A 142 3.00 5.24 19.01
C PHE A 142 4.29 5.79 18.41
N SER A 143 5.45 5.16 18.60
CA SER A 143 6.70 5.62 18.03
C SER A 143 6.85 5.18 16.57
N PHE A 144 7.53 6.00 15.76
CA PHE A 144 7.80 5.71 14.34
C PHE A 144 8.66 4.44 14.15
N ASN A 145 9.57 4.20 15.10
CA ASN A 145 10.48 3.06 15.11
C ASN A 145 10.22 2.20 16.34
N ARG A 146 9.41 1.15 16.18
CA ARG A 146 9.26 0.10 17.20
C ARG A 146 10.55 -0.72 17.36
N PRO A 147 11.23 -0.72 18.52
CA PRO A 147 12.41 -1.54 18.73
C PRO A 147 12.19 -2.47 19.94
N TYR A 148 11.84 -3.75 19.74
CA TYR A 148 11.88 -4.70 20.87
C TYR A 148 12.42 -6.08 20.46
N PRO A 149 13.67 -6.38 20.83
CA PRO A 149 14.15 -7.75 21.04
C PRO A 149 13.48 -8.47 22.24
N ASP A 150 12.84 -7.74 23.17
CA ASP A 150 12.63 -8.17 24.56
C ASP A 150 11.20 -8.62 24.95
N GLY A 151 10.26 -8.75 24.00
CA GLY A 151 9.02 -9.53 24.21
C GLY A 151 7.70 -8.76 24.38
N CYS A 152 6.60 -9.52 24.26
CA CYS A 152 5.23 -9.02 24.30
C CYS A 152 4.77 -8.78 25.74
N ASN A 153 4.55 -7.53 26.14
CA ASN A 153 3.58 -7.26 27.21
C ASN A 153 2.17 -7.54 26.64
N PRO A 154 1.30 -8.37 27.28
CA PRO A 154 -0.08 -8.61 26.82
C PRO A 154 -0.93 -7.35 26.63
N GLU A 155 -0.64 -6.28 27.38
CA GLU A 155 -1.28 -4.98 27.21
C GLU A 155 -0.94 -4.34 25.85
N CYS A 156 0.09 -4.84 25.14
CA CYS A 156 0.64 -4.32 23.89
C CYS A 156 0.20 -5.14 22.67
N MET A 157 -0.82 -5.98 22.82
CA MET A 157 -1.42 -6.76 21.72
C MET A 157 -2.25 -5.91 20.75
N LYS A 158 -2.17 -4.59 20.86
CA LYS A 158 -2.77 -3.60 19.97
C LYS A 158 -1.82 -2.41 19.89
N THR A 159 -1.57 -1.92 18.67
CA THR A 159 -0.65 -0.80 18.45
C THR A 159 -1.18 0.14 17.39
N MET A 160 -0.74 1.39 17.46
CA MET A 160 -0.96 2.40 16.42
C MET A 160 0.37 2.65 15.71
N VAL A 161 0.55 2.03 14.55
CA VAL A 161 1.75 2.17 13.73
C VAL A 161 1.71 3.52 13.02
N GLN A 162 2.61 4.44 13.38
CA GLN A 162 2.74 5.71 12.66
C GLN A 162 3.40 5.50 11.30
N LEU A 163 2.88 6.19 10.27
CA LEU A 163 3.34 6.04 8.88
C LEU A 163 3.65 7.41 8.27
N ASN A 164 4.55 7.44 7.30
CA ASN A 164 4.69 8.60 6.41
C ASN A 164 3.68 8.47 5.29
N GLY A 165 2.54 9.15 5.43
CA GLY A 165 1.51 9.08 4.40
C GLY A 165 0.31 9.96 4.62
N GLU A 166 -0.64 9.81 3.70
CA GLU A 166 -1.95 10.43 3.74
C GLU A 166 -3.01 9.44 3.23
N PRO A 167 -4.31 9.65 3.53
CA PRO A 167 -5.37 8.78 3.03
C PRO A 167 -5.28 8.61 1.51
N GLY A 168 -5.24 7.35 1.05
CA GLY A 168 -5.05 7.02 -0.35
C GLY A 168 -6.35 7.07 -1.16
N PRO A 169 -6.29 6.71 -2.46
CA PRO A 169 -7.49 6.66 -3.30
C PRO A 169 -8.53 5.71 -2.70
N LEU A 170 -9.81 6.03 -2.95
CA LEU A 170 -10.97 5.24 -2.49
C LEU A 170 -11.13 5.18 -0.96
N SER A 171 -10.50 6.11 -0.23
CA SER A 171 -10.81 6.35 1.18
C SER A 171 -12.20 7.01 1.29
N ASN A 172 -13.14 6.33 1.95
CA ASN A 172 -14.54 6.74 1.98
C ASN A 172 -14.98 7.15 3.40
N ASN A 173 -16.07 7.92 3.50
CA ASN A 173 -16.78 8.23 4.74
C ASN A 173 -15.88 8.58 5.96
N PRO A 174 -14.91 9.52 5.82
CA PRO A 174 -14.08 9.92 6.96
C PRO A 174 -14.97 10.38 8.11
N ARG A 175 -14.61 9.95 9.32
CA ARG A 175 -15.20 10.43 10.56
C ARG A 175 -14.27 11.46 11.17
N THR A 176 -14.84 12.37 11.94
CA THR A 176 -14.09 13.45 12.56
C THR A 176 -14.40 13.54 14.04
N SER A 177 -13.38 13.81 14.85
CA SER A 177 -13.52 14.13 16.27
C SER A 177 -12.62 15.30 16.63
N PRO A 178 -13.04 16.16 17.58
CA PRO A 178 -12.18 17.23 18.06
C PRO A 178 -10.88 16.66 18.62
N ALA A 179 -9.75 17.19 18.16
CA ALA A 179 -8.43 16.90 18.73
C ALA A 179 -7.51 18.08 18.46
N SER A 180 -6.83 18.56 19.48
CA SER A 180 -5.90 19.69 19.42
C SER A 180 -4.47 19.27 19.09
N THR A 181 -4.14 18.00 19.31
CA THR A 181 -2.80 17.45 19.09
C THR A 181 -2.85 16.10 18.37
N TRP A 182 -1.73 15.74 17.73
CA TRP A 182 -1.57 14.43 17.12
C TRP A 182 -1.77 13.29 18.13
N MET A 183 -1.18 13.38 19.32
CA MET A 183 -1.29 12.33 20.33
C MET A 183 -2.72 12.16 20.86
N GLU A 184 -3.46 13.25 21.00
CA GLU A 184 -4.88 13.19 21.32
C GLU A 184 -5.66 12.41 20.24
N CYS A 185 -5.42 12.72 18.96
CA CYS A 185 -6.04 12.03 17.83
C CYS A 185 -5.70 10.53 17.77
N VAL A 186 -4.45 10.18 18.06
CA VAL A 186 -3.99 8.78 18.12
C VAL A 186 -4.63 8.02 19.28
N ASN A 187 -4.66 8.60 20.47
CA ASN A 187 -5.26 7.99 21.66
C ASN A 187 -6.77 7.78 21.48
N GLN A 188 -7.47 8.77 20.94
CA GLN A 188 -8.89 8.63 20.59
C GLN A 188 -9.12 7.46 19.63
N CYS A 189 -8.27 7.30 18.60
CA CYS A 189 -8.37 6.15 17.69
C CYS A 189 -8.05 4.82 18.37
N HIS A 190 -7.03 4.79 19.23
CA HIS A 190 -6.63 3.60 19.96
C HIS A 190 -7.76 3.05 20.85
N GLU A 191 -8.47 3.94 21.56
CA GLU A 191 -9.60 3.60 22.42
C GLU A 191 -10.88 3.29 21.63
N ASN A 192 -11.08 3.93 20.48
CA ASN A 192 -12.26 3.74 19.66
C ASN A 192 -12.23 2.41 18.89
N PHE A 193 -13.17 1.51 19.20
CA PHE A 193 -13.30 0.19 18.55
C PHE A 193 -13.71 0.27 17.06
N ASN A 194 -14.18 1.43 16.59
CA ASN A 194 -14.49 1.69 15.18
C ASN A 194 -13.31 2.24 14.40
N CYS A 195 -12.32 2.80 15.07
CA CYS A 195 -11.20 3.45 14.39
C CYS A 195 -10.17 2.41 13.95
N PHE A 196 -9.79 2.45 12.69
CA PHE A 196 -8.76 1.60 12.10
C PHE A 196 -7.56 2.42 11.60
N VAL A 197 -7.81 3.55 10.95
CA VAL A 197 -6.78 4.51 10.52
C VAL A 197 -7.14 5.88 11.04
N THR A 198 -6.14 6.65 11.47
CA THR A 198 -6.32 8.05 11.88
C THR A 198 -5.34 8.96 11.14
N TYR A 199 -5.77 10.19 10.85
CA TYR A 199 -5.05 11.22 10.11
C TYR A 199 -5.25 12.59 10.77
N PHE A 200 -4.15 13.31 10.96
CA PHE A 200 -4.12 14.61 11.61
C PHE A 200 -3.23 15.58 10.83
N ARG A 201 -3.59 16.87 10.89
CA ARG A 201 -2.80 17.95 10.32
C ARG A 201 -2.54 19.01 11.38
N ASP A 202 -1.29 19.41 11.52
CA ASP A 202 -0.92 20.46 12.46
C ASP A 202 -1.65 21.77 12.13
N GLY A 203 -2.07 22.47 13.18
CA GLY A 203 -2.86 23.71 13.07
C GLY A 203 -4.34 23.48 12.71
N VAL A 204 -4.79 22.23 12.55
CA VAL A 204 -6.21 21.88 12.39
C VAL A 204 -6.67 21.13 13.63
N GLU A 205 -7.53 21.75 14.44
CA GLU A 205 -8.09 21.15 15.67
C GLU A 205 -9.15 20.06 15.36
N ASN A 206 -8.80 19.07 14.55
CA ASN A 206 -9.69 18.00 14.15
C ASN A 206 -8.92 16.73 13.76
N CYS A 207 -9.29 15.62 14.38
CA CYS A 207 -8.81 14.28 14.05
C CYS A 207 -9.72 13.64 13.00
N THR A 208 -9.16 13.21 11.88
CA THR A 208 -9.90 12.41 10.89
C THR A 208 -9.60 10.95 11.08
N TRP A 209 -10.61 10.08 11.10
CA TRP A 209 -10.40 8.64 11.20
C TRP A 209 -11.33 7.83 10.32
N TYR A 210 -10.93 6.60 10.05
CA TYR A 210 -11.61 5.69 9.13
C TYR A 210 -11.83 4.32 9.78
N PRO A 211 -12.99 3.69 9.56
CA PRO A 211 -13.21 2.30 9.90
C PRO A 211 -12.51 1.34 8.91
N ILE A 212 -12.42 0.07 9.31
CA ILE A 212 -11.67 -0.97 8.60
C ILE A 212 -12.14 -1.24 7.16
N ASP A 213 -13.40 -0.95 6.85
CA ASP A 213 -14.01 -1.16 5.53
C ASP A 213 -13.86 0.05 4.58
N ASP A 214 -13.49 1.22 5.10
CA ASP A 214 -13.53 2.49 4.36
C ASP A 214 -12.13 2.98 3.93
N VAL A 215 -11.05 2.24 4.21
CA VAL A 215 -9.67 2.53 3.74
C VAL A 215 -8.99 1.28 3.23
N VAL A 216 -8.43 1.36 2.01
CA VAL A 216 -7.73 0.25 1.34
C VAL A 216 -6.27 0.62 1.01
N PHE A 217 -6.00 1.92 0.85
CA PHE A 217 -4.69 2.46 0.54
C PHE A 217 -4.37 3.64 1.43
N ILE A 218 -3.13 3.73 1.87
CA ILE A 218 -2.51 4.93 2.41
C ILE A 218 -1.41 5.32 1.45
N ASN A 219 -1.48 6.52 0.87
CA ASN A 219 -0.44 7.04 -0.01
C ASN A 219 0.85 7.17 0.79
N ARG A 220 1.94 6.63 0.27
CA ARG A 220 3.26 6.86 0.85
C ARG A 220 3.71 8.26 0.46
N THR A 221 4.10 9.03 1.46
CA THR A 221 4.71 10.34 1.26
C THR A 221 6.11 10.32 1.85
N GLU A 222 6.92 11.30 1.48
CA GLU A 222 8.09 11.61 2.31
C GLU A 222 7.63 12.16 3.66
N ALA A 223 8.54 12.19 4.63
CA ALA A 223 8.27 12.81 5.92
C ALA A 223 7.98 14.30 5.69
N SER A 224 6.69 14.67 5.74
CA SER A 224 6.24 16.04 5.56
C SER A 224 5.88 16.65 6.91
N ALA A 225 6.42 17.83 7.20
CA ALA A 225 6.09 18.56 8.42
C ALA A 225 4.57 18.80 8.52
N GLY A 226 3.98 18.42 9.66
CA GLY A 226 2.60 18.72 10.02
C GLY A 226 1.50 17.86 9.39
N LYS A 227 1.83 16.71 8.80
CA LYS A 227 0.85 15.67 8.46
C LYS A 227 1.21 14.38 9.17
N HIS A 228 0.22 13.75 9.81
CA HIS A 228 0.41 12.55 10.60
C HIS A 228 -0.66 11.52 10.29
N ILE A 229 -0.26 10.26 10.17
CA ILE A 229 -1.17 9.14 9.96
C ILE A 229 -0.72 7.93 10.79
N ALA A 230 -1.68 7.17 11.31
CA ALA A 230 -1.40 5.95 12.04
C ALA A 230 -2.43 4.85 11.71
N LEU A 231 -1.93 3.62 11.65
CA LEU A 231 -2.67 2.39 11.37
C LEU A 231 -2.77 1.55 12.64
N LYS A 232 -3.99 1.19 13.02
CA LYS A 232 -4.26 0.36 14.19
C LYS A 232 -4.13 -1.12 13.85
N LEU A 233 -3.20 -1.83 14.50
CA LEU A 233 -2.97 -3.25 14.27
C LEU A 233 -3.18 -4.07 15.55
N PRO A 234 -4.02 -5.13 15.51
CA PRO A 234 -4.08 -6.13 16.57
C PRO A 234 -2.93 -7.12 16.41
N LEU A 235 -2.08 -7.23 17.42
CA LEU A 235 -0.85 -8.02 17.39
C LEU A 235 -1.04 -9.40 18.02
N SER A 236 -0.18 -10.34 17.61
CA SER A 236 -0.04 -11.68 18.16
C SER A 236 1.28 -11.78 18.93
N ASN A 237 1.50 -12.90 19.64
CA ASN A 237 2.78 -13.17 20.30
C ASN A 237 3.98 -13.16 19.32
N ARG A 238 3.72 -13.43 18.03
CA ARG A 238 4.71 -13.31 16.95
C ARG A 238 4.85 -11.86 16.50
N SER A 239 3.77 -11.23 16.07
CA SER A 239 3.83 -9.90 15.46
C SER A 239 4.16 -8.80 16.48
N CYS A 240 4.06 -9.05 17.78
CA CYS A 240 4.55 -8.16 18.81
C CYS A 240 6.07 -7.92 18.76
N LYS A 241 6.85 -8.85 18.18
CA LYS A 241 8.31 -8.79 18.16
C LYS A 241 8.85 -8.11 16.89
N LEU A 242 7.95 -7.75 15.98
CA LEU A 242 8.28 -7.14 14.70
C LEU A 242 8.45 -5.63 14.84
N THR A 243 9.42 -5.11 14.12
CA THR A 243 9.62 -3.67 13.87
C THR A 243 8.49 -3.08 13.03
N THR A 244 8.41 -1.75 12.95
CA THR A 244 7.43 -1.06 12.09
C THR A 244 7.49 -1.54 10.64
N ASP A 245 8.68 -1.59 10.04
CA ASP A 245 8.84 -2.02 8.65
C ASP A 245 8.42 -3.48 8.45
N GLU A 246 8.75 -4.36 9.40
CA GLU A 246 8.36 -5.76 9.35
C GLU A 246 6.84 -5.95 9.53
N LEU A 247 6.18 -5.16 10.38
CA LEU A 247 4.72 -5.16 10.51
C LEU A 247 4.03 -4.76 9.19
N LEU A 248 4.64 -3.86 8.45
CA LEU A 248 4.07 -3.35 7.20
C LEU A 248 4.54 -4.15 5.98
N ASN A 249 5.36 -5.17 6.17
CA ASN A 249 5.92 -6.00 5.10
C ASN A 249 5.23 -7.36 5.04
N ASP A 250 4.10 -7.37 4.33
CA ASP A 250 3.34 -8.56 3.96
C ASP A 250 2.86 -9.42 5.15
N GLN A 251 2.33 -8.75 6.18
CA GLN A 251 1.86 -9.39 7.40
C GLN A 251 0.34 -9.52 7.46
N TYR A 252 -0.13 -10.45 8.29
CA TYR A 252 -1.54 -10.75 8.52
C TYR A 252 -1.94 -10.46 9.96
N TYR A 253 -3.14 -9.91 10.16
CA TYR A 253 -3.65 -9.53 11.47
C TYR A 253 -5.13 -9.89 11.65
N LEU A 254 -5.48 -10.38 12.83
CA LEU A 254 -6.85 -10.78 13.14
C LEU A 254 -7.77 -9.57 13.31
N ALA A 255 -8.77 -9.42 12.43
CA ALA A 255 -9.71 -8.32 12.50
C ALA A 255 -10.92 -8.64 13.40
N SER A 256 -11.43 -9.87 13.35
CA SER A 256 -12.59 -10.29 14.14
C SER A 256 -12.32 -10.15 15.64
N GLY A 257 -13.25 -9.49 16.36
CA GLY A 257 -13.11 -9.25 17.80
C GLY A 257 -12.17 -8.10 18.17
N ASN A 258 -11.50 -7.47 17.20
CA ASN A 258 -10.63 -6.31 17.41
C ASN A 258 -11.21 -4.99 16.88
N PHE A 259 -12.22 -5.05 16.01
CA PHE A 259 -12.93 -3.90 15.46
C PHE A 259 -14.45 -4.14 15.40
N LEU A 260 -15.27 -3.12 15.68
CA LEU A 260 -16.75 -3.29 15.81
C LEU A 260 -17.42 -3.80 14.53
N TYR A 261 -16.90 -3.38 13.39
CA TYR A 261 -17.46 -3.67 12.07
C TYR A 261 -16.71 -4.80 11.36
N ALA A 262 -15.76 -5.43 12.03
CA ALA A 262 -15.13 -6.61 11.50
C ALA A 262 -16.11 -7.79 11.51
N TYR A 263 -16.11 -8.54 10.42
CA TYR A 263 -16.84 -9.78 10.31
C TYR A 263 -16.28 -10.85 11.24
N GLU A 264 -17.13 -11.80 11.63
CA GLU A 264 -16.67 -13.02 12.26
C GLU A 264 -15.71 -13.76 11.31
N MET A 265 -14.65 -14.35 11.86
CA MET A 265 -13.59 -15.04 11.12
C MET A 265 -12.97 -14.20 9.99
N SER A 266 -12.57 -12.96 10.30
CA SER A 266 -12.00 -12.02 9.34
C SER A 266 -10.62 -11.53 9.76
N PHE A 267 -9.81 -11.18 8.76
CA PHE A 267 -8.42 -10.78 8.96
C PHE A 267 -7.96 -9.83 7.87
N ILE A 268 -6.96 -9.02 8.18
CA ILE A 268 -6.36 -8.08 7.24
C ILE A 268 -4.96 -8.52 6.86
N ARG A 269 -4.53 -8.16 5.65
CA ARG A 269 -3.14 -8.22 5.21
C ARG A 269 -2.65 -6.80 4.99
N VAL A 270 -1.48 -6.47 5.51
CA VAL A 270 -0.84 -5.17 5.31
C VAL A 270 0.46 -5.38 4.57
N ARG A 271 0.66 -4.62 3.50
CA ARG A 271 1.90 -4.67 2.71
C ARG A 271 2.30 -3.29 2.21
N THR A 272 3.60 -3.06 2.16
CA THR A 272 4.18 -1.83 1.64
C THR A 272 4.56 -2.03 0.17
N THR A 273 4.04 -1.18 -0.71
CA THR A 273 4.42 -1.10 -2.13
C THR A 273 5.19 0.20 -2.36
N PRO A 274 5.80 0.43 -3.54
CA PRO A 274 6.48 1.70 -3.81
C PRO A 274 5.60 2.94 -3.56
N LYS A 275 4.29 2.84 -3.82
CA LYS A 275 3.36 3.97 -3.76
C LYS A 275 2.41 3.94 -2.56
N TYR A 276 2.10 2.77 -2.01
CA TYR A 276 1.06 2.65 -0.97
C TYR A 276 1.49 1.78 0.21
N TYR A 277 0.97 2.09 1.40
CA TYR A 277 0.68 1.04 2.37
C TYR A 277 -0.70 0.47 2.02
N LYS A 278 -0.70 -0.74 1.49
CA LYS A 278 -1.92 -1.42 1.03
C LYS A 278 -2.47 -2.30 2.14
N ILE A 279 -3.78 -2.22 2.31
CA ILE A 279 -4.55 -3.04 3.24
C ILE A 279 -5.54 -3.88 2.44
N ASN A 280 -5.48 -5.20 2.57
CA ASN A 280 -6.53 -6.08 2.06
C ASN A 280 -7.32 -6.64 3.23
N TYR A 281 -8.65 -6.74 3.05
CA TYR A 281 -9.53 -7.29 4.06
C TYR A 281 -10.15 -8.61 3.58
N TYR A 282 -9.89 -9.67 4.34
CA TYR A 282 -10.15 -11.06 4.02
C TYR A 282 -11.10 -11.73 5.03
N LEU A 283 -11.64 -12.87 4.63
CA LEU A 283 -12.49 -13.75 5.43
C LEU A 283 -11.98 -15.17 5.36
N ASN A 284 -12.44 -15.99 6.29
CA ASN A 284 -12.36 -17.44 6.18
C ASN A 284 -12.74 -17.93 4.77
N GLU A 285 -11.81 -18.68 4.19
CA GLU A 285 -11.92 -19.28 2.87
C GLU A 285 -12.96 -20.41 2.81
N VAL A 286 -13.39 -20.94 3.96
CA VAL A 286 -14.43 -21.96 4.08
C VAL A 286 -15.83 -21.31 4.09
N PRO A 287 -16.78 -21.80 3.29
CA PRO A 287 -18.16 -21.31 3.28
C PRO A 287 -18.85 -21.52 4.63
N GLN A 288 -18.96 -20.48 5.45
CA GLN A 288 -19.84 -20.50 6.63
C GLN A 288 -20.76 -19.27 6.72
N LEU A 289 -20.36 -18.15 6.10
CA LEU A 289 -21.14 -16.92 6.03
C LEU A 289 -21.62 -16.71 4.60
N THR A 290 -22.89 -16.36 4.44
CA THR A 290 -23.61 -16.04 3.19
C THR A 290 -22.93 -14.92 2.39
N ARG A 291 -21.81 -15.25 1.74
CA ARG A 291 -21.14 -14.45 0.71
C ARG A 291 -20.94 -15.35 -0.48
N THR A 292 -21.51 -14.95 -1.60
CA THR A 292 -21.97 -15.89 -2.62
C THR A 292 -20.88 -16.67 -3.35
N ILE A 293 -19.57 -16.45 -3.08
CA ILE A 293 -18.53 -17.45 -3.36
C ILE A 293 -17.40 -17.39 -2.31
N PRO A 294 -17.00 -18.53 -1.71
CA PRO A 294 -15.91 -18.59 -0.72
C PRO A 294 -14.57 -18.17 -1.28
N GLY A 295 -13.75 -17.57 -0.43
CA GLY A 295 -12.40 -17.14 -0.80
C GLY A 295 -12.34 -15.78 -1.50
N CYS A 296 -13.43 -15.01 -1.57
CA CYS A 296 -13.36 -13.63 -2.04
C CYS A 296 -13.05 -12.65 -0.90
N GLU A 297 -12.36 -11.55 -1.21
CA GLU A 297 -12.10 -10.45 -0.27
C GLU A 297 -13.42 -9.87 0.25
N VAL A 298 -13.38 -9.28 1.45
CA VAL A 298 -14.56 -8.70 2.09
C VAL A 298 -15.26 -7.73 1.15
N ASN A 299 -14.47 -6.96 0.40
CA ASN A 299 -14.95 -5.87 -0.43
C ASN A 299 -15.20 -6.30 -1.88
N THR A 300 -15.57 -7.55 -2.11
CA THR A 300 -15.76 -8.10 -3.46
C THR A 300 -16.98 -9.00 -3.54
N VAL A 301 -17.53 -9.14 -4.75
CA VAL A 301 -18.59 -10.10 -5.05
C VAL A 301 -18.02 -11.20 -5.92
N GLY A 302 -18.16 -12.44 -5.45
CA GLY A 302 -17.77 -13.60 -6.24
C GLY A 302 -18.67 -13.76 -7.48
N SER A 303 -18.03 -14.02 -8.61
CA SER A 303 -18.67 -14.34 -9.88
C SER A 303 -18.27 -15.73 -10.39
N GLN A 304 -19.23 -16.61 -10.65
CA GLN A 304 -19.05 -17.99 -11.14
C GLN A 304 -20.17 -18.45 -12.06
N VAL A 305 -19.90 -19.35 -12.99
CA VAL A 305 -20.97 -20.02 -13.74
C VAL A 305 -21.60 -21.11 -12.87
N TYR A 306 -22.93 -21.21 -12.90
CA TYR A 306 -23.67 -22.29 -12.26
C TYR A 306 -24.52 -22.99 -13.32
N GLU A 307 -24.18 -24.24 -13.66
CA GLU A 307 -24.95 -25.02 -14.63
C GLU A 307 -25.47 -26.30 -13.98
N ASN A 308 -26.77 -26.57 -14.11
CA ASN A 308 -27.41 -27.83 -13.70
C ASN A 308 -27.13 -28.27 -12.26
N GLY A 309 -27.03 -27.32 -11.33
CA GLY A 309 -26.78 -27.65 -9.92
C GLY A 309 -25.31 -27.93 -9.57
N LYS A 310 -24.38 -27.71 -10.51
CA LYS A 310 -22.94 -27.94 -10.31
C LYS A 310 -22.17 -26.63 -10.48
N ASN A 311 -21.28 -26.37 -9.52
CA ASN A 311 -20.27 -25.32 -9.65
C ASN A 311 -19.29 -25.74 -10.75
N ASP A 312 -19.15 -24.88 -11.76
CA ASP A 312 -18.15 -25.06 -12.79
C ASP A 312 -16.74 -24.68 -12.26
N PRO A 313 -15.70 -25.50 -12.51
CA PRO A 313 -14.32 -25.16 -12.18
C PRO A 313 -13.70 -23.99 -12.98
N ASN A 314 -14.35 -23.46 -14.01
CA ASN A 314 -13.86 -22.29 -14.77
C ASN A 314 -14.09 -20.96 -14.02
N PRO A 315 -13.29 -19.92 -14.30
CA PRO A 315 -12.66 -19.21 -13.20
C PRO A 315 -13.67 -18.46 -12.36
N ILE A 316 -13.66 -18.78 -11.07
CA ILE A 316 -14.27 -17.92 -10.07
C ILE A 316 -13.44 -16.64 -10.01
N VAL A 317 -14.11 -15.50 -10.13
CA VAL A 317 -13.46 -14.19 -10.06
C VAL A 317 -14.16 -13.36 -8.98
N CYS A 318 -13.38 -12.70 -8.14
CA CYS A 318 -13.88 -11.77 -7.15
C CYS A 318 -13.92 -10.38 -7.78
N LEU A 319 -15.12 -9.83 -7.94
CA LEU A 319 -15.38 -8.59 -8.65
C LEU A 319 -15.52 -7.42 -7.69
N ARG A 320 -15.04 -6.25 -8.10
CA ARG A 320 -15.19 -5.00 -7.37
C ARG A 320 -15.51 -3.87 -8.34
N LEU A 321 -16.74 -3.37 -8.26
CA LEU A 321 -17.17 -2.18 -8.98
C LEU A 321 -16.96 -0.97 -8.10
N GLU A 322 -16.18 -0.02 -8.58
CA GLU A 322 -15.85 1.18 -7.84
C GLU A 322 -16.43 2.41 -8.50
N ASN A 323 -17.05 3.25 -7.67
CA ASN A 323 -17.43 4.59 -8.04
C ASN A 323 -16.26 5.51 -7.70
N ALA A 324 -15.61 6.02 -8.74
CA ALA A 324 -14.42 6.84 -8.64
C ALA A 324 -14.50 7.93 -9.72
N PRO A 325 -15.30 8.98 -9.50
CA PRO A 325 -15.55 10.00 -10.52
C PRO A 325 -14.26 10.69 -10.94
N GLY A 326 -14.05 10.82 -12.25
CA GLY A 326 -12.87 11.48 -12.80
C GLY A 326 -11.67 10.56 -13.03
N ILE A 327 -11.79 9.25 -12.73
CA ILE A 327 -10.66 8.33 -12.85
C ILE A 327 -10.27 8.08 -14.32
N THR A 328 -8.96 8.08 -14.59
CA THR A 328 -8.38 7.74 -15.91
C THR A 328 -8.20 6.23 -16.06
N TYR A 329 -8.00 5.75 -17.29
CA TYR A 329 -7.77 4.32 -17.53
C TYR A 329 -6.50 3.83 -16.83
N ALA A 330 -5.40 4.58 -16.93
CA ALA A 330 -4.13 4.22 -16.32
C ALA A 330 -4.22 4.13 -14.80
N ALA A 331 -4.89 5.09 -14.14
CA ALA A 331 -5.11 5.06 -12.70
C ALA A 331 -5.99 3.87 -12.27
N ALA A 332 -7.05 3.58 -13.02
CA ALA A 332 -7.91 2.42 -12.74
C ALA A 332 -7.14 1.08 -12.91
N LYS A 333 -6.31 0.97 -13.95
CA LYS A 333 -5.43 -0.19 -14.19
C LYS A 333 -4.41 -0.38 -13.07
N GLU A 334 -3.78 0.71 -12.63
CA GLU A 334 -2.84 0.72 -11.49
C GLU A 334 -3.53 0.24 -10.21
N ILE A 335 -4.71 0.79 -9.86
CA ILE A 335 -5.45 0.39 -8.65
C ILE A 335 -5.84 -1.09 -8.70
N CYS A 336 -6.35 -1.59 -9.83
CA CYS A 336 -6.66 -3.02 -9.95
C CYS A 336 -5.40 -3.88 -9.80
N HIS A 337 -4.27 -3.46 -10.38
CA HIS A 337 -3.00 -4.16 -10.23
C HIS A 337 -2.55 -4.19 -8.77
N GLU A 338 -2.63 -3.06 -8.10
CA GLU A 338 -2.35 -2.94 -6.67
C GLU A 338 -3.25 -3.87 -5.85
N TRP A 339 -4.49 -4.16 -6.25
CA TRP A 339 -5.37 -5.16 -5.64
C TRP A 339 -5.06 -6.64 -5.96
N ASP A 340 -3.92 -6.95 -6.57
CA ASP A 340 -3.58 -8.28 -7.08
C ASP A 340 -4.59 -8.75 -8.13
N GLY A 341 -5.01 -7.81 -8.97
CA GLY A 341 -6.06 -7.99 -9.96
C GLY A 341 -5.76 -7.28 -11.27
N LYS A 342 -6.80 -7.19 -12.08
CA LYS A 342 -6.78 -6.55 -13.39
C LYS A 342 -8.11 -5.85 -13.61
N LEU A 343 -8.14 -4.84 -14.47
CA LEU A 343 -9.41 -4.33 -14.98
C LEU A 343 -10.16 -5.48 -15.66
N MET A 344 -11.45 -5.56 -15.36
CA MET A 344 -12.25 -6.73 -15.63
C MET A 344 -12.54 -6.90 -17.11
N THR A 345 -12.51 -8.14 -17.58
CA THR A 345 -12.99 -8.56 -18.90
C THR A 345 -14.51 -8.69 -18.88
N GLN A 346 -15.18 -8.36 -19.98
CA GLN A 346 -16.57 -8.80 -20.17
C GLN A 346 -16.61 -10.34 -20.15
N ARG A 347 -17.25 -10.92 -19.12
CA ARG A 347 -17.35 -12.38 -19.03
C ARG A 347 -18.24 -12.98 -20.13
N HIS A 348 -19.33 -12.30 -20.44
CA HIS A 348 -20.30 -12.63 -21.50
C HIS A 348 -21.15 -11.40 -21.86
N ALA A 349 -21.93 -11.45 -22.95
CA ALA A 349 -22.74 -10.31 -23.41
C ALA A 349 -23.76 -9.77 -22.39
N GLY A 350 -24.29 -10.63 -21.50
CA GLY A 350 -25.19 -10.22 -20.42
C GLY A 350 -24.53 -9.83 -19.09
N PHE A 351 -23.21 -9.59 -19.05
CA PHE A 351 -22.45 -9.54 -17.79
C PHE A 351 -22.96 -8.49 -16.78
N LEU A 352 -23.50 -7.39 -17.30
CA LEU A 352 -24.00 -6.26 -16.54
C LEU A 352 -25.54 -6.21 -16.48
N GLN A 353 -26.21 -7.25 -16.96
CA GLN A 353 -27.68 -7.37 -16.99
C GLN A 353 -28.16 -8.49 -16.05
N ILE A 354 -28.36 -8.14 -14.78
CA ILE A 354 -28.69 -9.09 -13.72
C ILE A 354 -30.18 -9.28 -13.56
N CYS A 355 -30.61 -10.53 -13.35
CA CYS A 355 -31.93 -10.86 -12.87
C CYS A 355 -31.98 -11.07 -11.37
N SER A 356 -32.80 -10.30 -10.67
CA SER A 356 -33.01 -10.40 -9.21
C SER A 356 -33.52 -11.78 -8.76
N ALA A 357 -34.19 -12.54 -9.63
CA ALA A 357 -34.79 -13.84 -9.30
C ALA A 357 -34.03 -15.08 -9.82
N LYS A 358 -32.98 -14.90 -10.64
CA LYS A 358 -32.20 -15.99 -11.26
C LYS A 358 -30.75 -15.55 -11.39
N LEU A 359 -30.00 -15.64 -10.30
CA LEU A 359 -28.58 -15.35 -10.28
C LEU A 359 -27.81 -16.57 -10.82
N ASP A 360 -27.68 -16.66 -12.13
CA ASP A 360 -26.51 -17.36 -12.68
C ASP A 360 -25.31 -16.48 -12.32
N TYR A 361 -24.48 -16.94 -11.39
CA TYR A 361 -23.51 -16.13 -10.65
C TYR A 361 -22.38 -15.51 -11.51
N ALA A 362 -22.41 -15.64 -12.84
CA ALA A 362 -21.41 -15.09 -13.75
C ALA A 362 -21.65 -13.61 -14.08
N ALA A 363 -22.59 -12.96 -13.40
CA ALA A 363 -22.91 -11.55 -13.57
C ALA A 363 -22.17 -10.65 -12.56
N MET A 364 -22.27 -9.35 -12.79
CA MET A 364 -21.71 -8.32 -11.93
C MET A 364 -22.83 -7.44 -11.35
N PRO A 365 -22.93 -7.30 -10.01
CA PRO A 365 -23.85 -6.37 -9.36
C PRO A 365 -23.42 -4.91 -9.44
N TRP A 366 -24.39 -4.07 -9.79
CA TRP A 366 -24.26 -2.60 -9.78
C TRP A 366 -24.20 -2.01 -8.38
N THR A 367 -24.90 -2.67 -7.44
CA THR A 367 -24.89 -2.38 -6.00
C THR A 367 -24.97 -3.67 -5.21
N TRP A 368 -24.55 -3.65 -3.95
CA TRP A 368 -24.68 -4.79 -3.06
C TRP A 368 -25.35 -4.42 -1.75
N TRP A 369 -26.40 -5.16 -1.39
CA TRP A 369 -27.36 -4.89 -0.31
C TRP A 369 -26.85 -5.13 1.12
N THR A 370 -25.73 -5.82 1.31
CA THR A 370 -25.08 -5.88 2.64
C THR A 370 -24.40 -4.52 2.93
N ARG A 371 -23.60 -4.34 4.00
CA ARG A 371 -23.04 -3.03 4.43
C ARG A 371 -22.15 -2.27 3.40
N TYR A 372 -22.17 -2.72 2.15
CA TYR A 372 -21.43 -2.26 0.98
C TYR A 372 -22.31 -1.57 -0.07
N SER A 373 -23.51 -1.08 0.31
CA SER A 373 -24.31 -0.18 -0.53
C SER A 373 -23.58 1.10 -0.94
N LYS A 374 -22.40 1.32 -0.34
CA LYS A 374 -21.46 2.42 -0.57
C LYS A 374 -20.63 2.26 -1.85
N TRP A 375 -20.53 1.06 -2.43
CA TRP A 375 -19.69 0.81 -3.60
C TRP A 375 -20.54 0.57 -4.85
N GLY A 376 -20.02 1.01 -5.98
CA GLY A 376 -20.71 0.98 -7.25
C GLY A 376 -21.70 2.13 -7.45
N PHE A 377 -22.76 1.89 -8.21
CA PHE A 377 -23.58 2.97 -8.79
C PHE A 377 -25.03 2.80 -8.37
N PRO A 378 -25.50 3.43 -7.26
CA PRO A 378 -26.87 3.26 -6.77
C PRO A 378 -27.95 3.72 -7.75
N ASP A 379 -27.66 4.76 -8.54
CA ASP A 379 -28.60 5.34 -9.49
C ASP A 379 -28.50 4.73 -10.90
N TRP A 380 -27.83 3.58 -11.06
CA TRP A 380 -27.59 2.94 -12.37
C TRP A 380 -28.87 2.66 -13.17
N MET A 381 -30.00 2.43 -12.50
CA MET A 381 -31.28 2.17 -13.17
C MET A 381 -31.88 3.42 -13.84
N THR A 382 -31.53 4.61 -13.36
CA THR A 382 -32.10 5.89 -13.79
C THR A 382 -31.08 6.82 -14.44
N LYS A 383 -29.78 6.52 -14.31
CA LYS A 383 -28.68 7.30 -14.86
C LYS A 383 -27.71 6.41 -15.62
N ASP A 384 -27.30 6.88 -16.80
CA ASP A 384 -26.21 6.26 -17.55
C ASP A 384 -24.92 6.27 -16.70
N VAL A 385 -24.16 5.18 -16.79
CA VAL A 385 -22.91 5.00 -16.04
C VAL A 385 -21.80 4.71 -17.02
N LYS A 386 -20.73 5.50 -16.94
CA LYS A 386 -19.51 5.32 -17.72
C LYS A 386 -18.40 4.82 -16.82
N PHE A 387 -17.77 3.70 -17.16
CA PHE A 387 -16.72 3.11 -16.33
C PHE A 387 -15.69 2.34 -17.15
N TRP A 388 -14.50 2.15 -16.58
CA TRP A 388 -13.43 1.40 -17.22
C TRP A 388 -13.56 -0.11 -16.99
N MET A 389 -13.32 -0.84 -18.06
CA MET A 389 -13.10 -2.28 -18.09
C MET A 389 -11.78 -2.56 -18.82
N GLY A 390 -11.25 -3.77 -18.75
CA GLY A 390 -9.90 -4.09 -19.21
C GLY A 390 -9.73 -4.24 -20.72
N LEU A 391 -10.42 -3.43 -21.55
CA LEU A 391 -10.34 -3.49 -23.01
C LEU A 391 -9.37 -2.43 -23.52
N GLU A 392 -8.27 -2.86 -24.13
CA GLU A 392 -7.26 -1.97 -24.72
C GLU A 392 -6.71 -2.54 -26.03
N LYS A 393 -6.04 -1.69 -26.78
CA LYS A 393 -5.36 -2.06 -28.01
C LYS A 393 -3.93 -2.46 -27.68
N ASP A 394 -3.49 -3.58 -28.25
CA ASP A 394 -2.10 -3.98 -28.14
C ASP A 394 -1.21 -3.07 -29.00
N ASN A 395 -0.15 -2.53 -28.39
CA ASN A 395 0.73 -1.53 -29.04
C ASN A 395 1.52 -2.12 -30.23
N GLY A 396 1.74 -3.43 -30.30
CA GLY A 396 2.50 -4.07 -31.37
C GLY A 396 1.64 -4.49 -32.57
N THR A 397 0.47 -5.08 -32.29
CA THR A 397 -0.44 -5.66 -33.29
C THR A 397 -1.56 -4.72 -33.70
N GLY A 398 -1.85 -3.71 -32.88
CA GLY A 398 -2.98 -2.82 -33.07
C GLY A 398 -4.34 -3.52 -32.89
N GLN A 399 -4.38 -4.73 -32.32
CA GLN A 399 -5.61 -5.47 -32.08
C GLN A 399 -6.16 -5.18 -30.69
N TRP A 400 -7.49 -5.11 -30.58
CA TRP A 400 -8.17 -5.02 -29.29
C TRP A 400 -8.09 -6.34 -28.55
N HIS A 401 -7.78 -6.27 -27.27
CA HIS A 401 -7.72 -7.42 -26.38
C HIS A 401 -8.18 -7.05 -24.97
N TRP A 402 -8.59 -8.08 -24.23
CA TRP A 402 -8.88 -7.93 -22.82
C TRP A 402 -7.61 -8.14 -22.00
N LEU A 403 -7.47 -7.42 -20.89
CA LEU A 403 -6.34 -7.58 -19.95
C LEU A 403 -6.38 -8.91 -19.19
N ALA A 404 -7.58 -9.48 -19.00
CA ALA A 404 -7.79 -10.74 -18.30
C ALA A 404 -8.64 -11.70 -19.14
N PRO A 405 -8.18 -12.11 -20.33
CA PRO A 405 -8.96 -12.96 -21.23
C PRO A 405 -9.31 -14.30 -20.58
N GLU A 406 -8.50 -14.76 -19.62
CA GLU A 406 -8.74 -15.95 -18.82
C GLU A 406 -10.07 -15.92 -18.05
N TRP A 407 -10.63 -14.74 -17.75
CA TRP A 407 -11.89 -14.60 -17.00
C TRP A 407 -13.14 -14.61 -17.88
N ALA A 408 -12.97 -14.60 -19.21
CA ALA A 408 -14.07 -14.74 -20.15
C ALA A 408 -14.67 -16.14 -20.11
N ILE A 409 -15.97 -16.25 -20.40
CA ILE A 409 -16.67 -17.53 -20.52
C ILE A 409 -16.79 -17.84 -22.01
N THR A 410 -16.09 -18.87 -22.47
CA THR A 410 -15.96 -19.23 -23.91
C THR A 410 -16.17 -20.71 -24.20
N ASN A 411 -16.58 -21.47 -23.19
CA ASN A 411 -16.71 -22.92 -23.13
C ASN A 411 -18.14 -23.40 -23.45
N ASN A 412 -18.95 -22.56 -24.10
CA ASN A 412 -20.31 -22.85 -24.54
C ASN A 412 -21.27 -23.17 -23.39
N TYR A 413 -21.09 -22.54 -22.22
CA TYR A 413 -22.09 -22.60 -21.15
C TYR A 413 -23.37 -21.86 -21.53
N LYS A 414 -24.50 -22.39 -21.06
CA LYS A 414 -25.77 -21.69 -21.07
C LYS A 414 -25.72 -20.55 -20.04
N ILE A 415 -25.90 -19.32 -20.51
CA ILE A 415 -26.01 -18.12 -19.67
C ILE A 415 -27.45 -17.61 -19.73
N THR A 416 -28.02 -17.34 -18.56
CA THR A 416 -29.31 -16.66 -18.41
C THR A 416 -29.06 -15.21 -17.98
N ALA A 417 -29.47 -14.23 -18.78
CA ALA A 417 -29.37 -12.82 -18.43
C ALA A 417 -30.73 -12.13 -18.49
N CYS A 418 -30.82 -10.93 -17.91
CA CYS A 418 -32.06 -10.16 -17.96
C CYS A 418 -32.28 -9.49 -19.30
N LYS A 419 -33.53 -9.54 -19.77
CA LYS A 419 -33.92 -8.89 -21.02
C LYS A 419 -33.91 -7.37 -20.89
N ASP A 420 -34.28 -6.86 -19.73
CA ASP A 420 -34.31 -5.44 -19.39
C ASP A 420 -34.18 -5.26 -17.86
N ASN A 421 -34.12 -4.00 -17.42
CA ASN A 421 -33.96 -3.63 -16.02
C ASN A 421 -35.19 -3.86 -15.14
N THR A 422 -36.34 -4.27 -15.71
CA THR A 422 -37.57 -4.52 -14.94
C THR A 422 -37.58 -5.90 -14.28
N ASN A 423 -36.57 -6.74 -14.57
CA ASN A 423 -36.51 -8.16 -14.20
C ASN A 423 -37.66 -9.01 -14.78
N LEU A 424 -38.41 -8.49 -15.76
CA LEU A 424 -39.51 -9.20 -16.41
C LEU A 424 -39.01 -9.90 -17.67
N GLY A 425 -38.50 -11.12 -17.49
CA GLY A 425 -38.09 -12.01 -18.58
C GLY A 425 -36.59 -12.16 -18.72
N THR A 426 -36.19 -13.30 -19.29
CA THR A 426 -34.79 -13.70 -19.45
C THR A 426 -34.43 -13.91 -20.91
N VAL A 427 -33.15 -13.75 -21.22
CA VAL A 427 -32.53 -14.16 -22.49
C VAL A 427 -31.53 -15.25 -22.16
N ASP A 428 -31.71 -16.40 -22.81
CA ASP A 428 -30.81 -17.54 -22.68
C ASP A 428 -29.93 -17.59 -23.92
N PHE A 429 -28.62 -17.71 -23.74
CA PHE A 429 -27.66 -17.81 -24.85
C PHE A 429 -26.44 -18.64 -24.46
N TYR A 430 -25.65 -19.02 -25.46
CA TYR A 430 -24.41 -19.78 -25.28
C TYR A 430 -23.22 -18.95 -25.74
N THR A 431 -22.11 -19.06 -25.02
CA THR A 431 -20.89 -18.27 -25.29
C THR A 431 -19.73 -19.17 -25.68
N ASN A 432 -19.30 -19.11 -26.94
CA ASN A 432 -18.23 -19.95 -27.49
C ASN A 432 -17.01 -19.15 -27.96
N LYS A 433 -16.98 -17.84 -27.70
CA LYS A 433 -15.91 -16.93 -28.07
C LYS A 433 -15.78 -15.82 -27.04
N MET A 434 -14.63 -15.17 -27.04
CA MET A 434 -14.41 -13.97 -26.24
C MET A 434 -15.21 -12.81 -26.84
N GLU A 435 -16.19 -12.31 -26.08
CA GLU A 435 -17.08 -11.26 -26.55
C GLU A 435 -16.50 -9.86 -26.28
N MET A 436 -16.82 -8.93 -27.18
CA MET A 436 -16.57 -7.49 -27.02
C MET A 436 -17.82 -6.77 -27.51
N THR A 437 -18.67 -6.32 -26.58
CA THR A 437 -19.95 -5.69 -26.90
C THR A 437 -19.73 -4.24 -27.32
N TRP A 438 -19.22 -4.02 -28.53
CA TRP A 438 -19.04 -2.67 -29.08
C TRP A 438 -20.38 -1.97 -29.30
N ALA A 439 -20.44 -0.68 -28.96
CA ALA A 439 -21.59 0.13 -29.31
C ALA A 439 -21.70 0.36 -30.83
N PRO A 440 -22.88 0.77 -31.35
CA PRO A 440 -23.02 1.08 -32.77
C PRO A 440 -21.97 2.10 -33.24
N GLY A 441 -21.23 1.75 -34.30
CA GLY A 441 -20.15 2.59 -34.84
C GLY A 441 -18.80 2.50 -34.11
N GLN A 442 -18.65 1.56 -33.18
CA GLN A 442 -17.40 1.30 -32.45
C GLN A 442 -16.78 -0.05 -32.87
N PRO A 443 -15.46 -0.25 -32.68
CA PRO A 443 -14.47 0.74 -32.23
C PRO A 443 -14.17 1.77 -33.32
N VAL A 444 -13.91 3.01 -32.92
CA VAL A 444 -13.39 4.04 -33.84
C VAL A 444 -11.88 3.84 -33.98
N ASN A 445 -11.45 3.37 -35.15
CA ASN A 445 -10.04 3.13 -35.45
C ASN A 445 -9.33 4.44 -35.82
N LYS A 446 -9.01 5.27 -34.82
CA LYS A 446 -8.18 6.49 -34.97
C LYS A 446 -6.92 6.40 -34.11
N PRO A 447 -5.80 7.02 -34.52
CA PRO A 447 -4.60 7.11 -33.69
C PRO A 447 -4.90 7.69 -32.31
N GLY A 448 -4.36 7.07 -31.26
CA GLY A 448 -4.52 7.51 -29.87
C GLY A 448 -5.81 7.03 -29.18
N LEU A 449 -6.72 6.34 -29.88
CA LEU A 449 -7.90 5.71 -29.28
C LEU A 449 -7.60 4.24 -28.92
N ASP A 450 -6.68 4.05 -27.98
CA ASP A 450 -6.11 2.74 -27.67
C ASP A 450 -6.70 2.10 -26.39
N CYS A 451 -7.64 2.76 -25.73
CA CYS A 451 -8.37 2.23 -24.57
C CYS A 451 -9.89 2.24 -24.83
N ALA A 452 -10.68 1.49 -24.08
CA ALA A 452 -12.14 1.54 -24.22
C ALA A 452 -12.86 1.66 -22.87
N TYR A 453 -13.80 2.60 -22.78
CA TYR A 453 -14.75 2.69 -21.67
C TYR A 453 -16.04 1.94 -22.02
N THR A 454 -16.78 1.57 -21.00
CA THR A 454 -18.12 0.99 -21.11
C THR A 454 -19.15 2.03 -20.70
N ILE A 455 -20.21 2.20 -21.47
CA ILE A 455 -21.42 2.90 -21.03
C ILE A 455 -22.53 1.88 -20.81
N HIS A 456 -23.03 1.83 -19.59
CA HIS A 456 -24.35 1.28 -19.31
C HIS A 456 -25.40 2.38 -19.49
N LYS A 457 -26.47 2.05 -20.21
CA LYS A 457 -27.58 2.96 -20.44
C LYS A 457 -28.75 2.63 -19.52
N ALA A 458 -29.23 3.63 -18.80
CA ALA A 458 -30.41 3.48 -17.95
C ALA A 458 -31.61 3.00 -18.78
N GLY A 459 -32.32 1.98 -18.28
CA GLY A 459 -33.48 1.41 -18.99
C GLY A 459 -33.16 0.62 -20.26
N ALA A 460 -31.89 0.40 -20.61
CA ALA A 460 -31.56 -0.32 -21.83
C ALA A 460 -31.91 -1.82 -21.74
N SER A 461 -32.46 -2.33 -22.83
CA SER A 461 -32.61 -3.77 -23.04
C SER A 461 -31.25 -4.44 -23.24
N PHE A 462 -31.22 -5.76 -23.08
CA PHE A 462 -30.06 -6.62 -23.37
C PHE A 462 -29.33 -6.19 -24.65
N PRO A 463 -27.98 -6.08 -24.63
CA PRO A 463 -27.06 -6.40 -23.53
C PRO A 463 -27.00 -5.32 -22.42
N GLY A 464 -27.64 -4.16 -22.61
CA GLY A 464 -27.73 -3.10 -21.61
C GLY A 464 -26.51 -2.17 -21.54
N PHE A 465 -25.47 -2.43 -22.33
CA PHE A 465 -24.25 -1.60 -22.37
C PHE A 465 -23.56 -1.69 -23.73
N GLY A 466 -22.55 -0.83 -23.93
CA GLY A 466 -21.63 -0.94 -25.06
C GLY A 466 -20.26 -0.34 -24.76
N HIS A 467 -19.23 -0.86 -25.42
CA HIS A 467 -17.87 -0.33 -25.36
C HIS A 467 -17.65 0.75 -26.41
N TYR A 468 -16.80 1.72 -26.08
CA TYR A 468 -16.43 2.85 -26.92
C TYR A 468 -14.93 3.07 -26.85
N SER A 469 -14.26 3.14 -28.00
CA SER A 469 -12.83 3.45 -28.06
C SER A 469 -12.58 4.89 -27.64
N SER A 470 -11.51 5.13 -26.90
CA SER A 470 -11.18 6.38 -26.25
C SER A 470 -9.68 6.51 -26.03
N THR A 471 -9.24 7.74 -25.73
CA THR A 471 -7.88 8.00 -25.23
C THR A 471 -7.76 7.48 -23.80
N CYS A 472 -6.63 6.85 -23.48
CA CYS A 472 -6.40 6.30 -22.14
C CYS A 472 -6.33 7.36 -21.03
N ASP A 473 -5.82 8.57 -21.35
CA ASP A 473 -5.49 9.59 -20.35
C ASP A 473 -6.41 10.82 -20.36
N ALA A 474 -6.99 11.18 -21.50
CA ALA A 474 -7.82 12.39 -21.64
C ALA A 474 -9.28 12.17 -21.24
N GLU A 475 -9.76 10.93 -21.28
CA GLU A 475 -11.14 10.61 -20.98
C GLU A 475 -11.29 10.23 -19.50
N GLN A 476 -12.33 10.75 -18.87
CA GLN A 476 -12.67 10.44 -17.48
C GLN A 476 -13.91 9.56 -17.42
N ALA A 477 -13.95 8.66 -16.44
CA ALA A 477 -15.11 7.81 -16.18
C ALA A 477 -15.70 8.08 -14.79
N ASP A 478 -16.92 7.60 -14.55
CA ASP A 478 -17.55 7.61 -13.24
C ASP A 478 -16.93 6.57 -12.30
N GLY A 479 -16.19 5.59 -12.84
CA GLY A 479 -15.49 4.59 -12.06
C GLY A 479 -14.90 3.45 -12.90
N PHE A 480 -14.76 2.27 -12.31
CA PHE A 480 -14.09 1.13 -12.94
C PHE A 480 -14.47 -0.20 -12.30
N LEU A 481 -14.22 -1.30 -13.03
CA LEU A 481 -14.48 -2.65 -12.55
C LEU A 481 -13.18 -3.46 -12.51
N CYS A 482 -12.79 -3.93 -11.33
CA CYS A 482 -11.67 -4.86 -11.15
C CYS A 482 -12.17 -6.29 -10.94
N GLY A 483 -11.38 -7.24 -11.41
CA GLY A 483 -11.44 -8.63 -11.00
C GLY A 483 -10.17 -9.03 -10.25
N THR A 484 -10.28 -9.94 -9.30
CA THR A 484 -9.14 -10.62 -8.68
C THR A 484 -9.40 -12.12 -8.58
N PRO A 485 -8.35 -12.96 -8.54
CA PRO A 485 -8.49 -14.37 -8.14
C PRO A 485 -9.02 -14.49 -6.70
N ARG A 486 -9.39 -15.71 -6.28
CA ARG A 486 -9.75 -15.97 -4.88
C ARG A 486 -8.49 -15.98 -4.00
N GLN A 487 -8.69 -15.78 -2.71
CA GLN A 487 -7.69 -15.83 -1.65
C GLN A 487 -6.76 -17.06 -1.76
N GLN A 488 -7.34 -18.26 -1.89
CA GLN A 488 -6.61 -19.52 -2.03
C GLN A 488 -5.78 -19.60 -3.32
N ASP A 489 -6.22 -18.92 -4.38
CA ASP A 489 -5.51 -18.89 -5.66
C ASP A 489 -4.38 -17.82 -5.65
N LYS A 490 -4.43 -16.87 -4.71
CA LYS A 490 -3.40 -15.84 -4.47
C LYS A 490 -2.33 -16.28 -3.46
N GLY A 491 -2.45 -17.45 -2.84
CA GLY A 491 -1.57 -17.88 -1.74
C GLY A 491 -1.75 -17.07 -0.46
N VAL A 492 -2.94 -16.50 -0.25
CA VAL A 492 -3.29 -15.80 1.00
C VAL A 492 -3.33 -16.81 2.15
N MET A 493 -2.83 -16.41 3.32
CA MET A 493 -2.85 -17.23 4.54
C MET A 493 -4.27 -17.67 4.88
N LYS A 494 -4.43 -18.93 5.27
CA LYS A 494 -5.71 -19.48 5.74
C LYS A 494 -6.10 -18.89 7.08
N TRP A 495 -7.39 -18.69 7.30
CA TRP A 495 -7.87 -18.13 8.58
C TRP A 495 -7.47 -18.99 9.78
N GLU A 496 -7.57 -20.32 9.66
CA GLU A 496 -7.20 -21.25 10.73
C GLU A 496 -5.71 -21.15 11.11
N ASP A 497 -4.84 -20.92 10.12
CA ASP A 497 -3.40 -20.80 10.37
C ASP A 497 -3.07 -19.49 11.07
N LEU A 498 -3.75 -18.39 10.70
CA LEU A 498 -3.63 -17.13 11.43
C LEU A 498 -4.12 -17.26 12.88
N MET A 499 -5.24 -17.94 13.11
CA MET A 499 -5.80 -18.11 14.45
C MET A 499 -4.86 -18.82 15.42
N LYS A 500 -4.04 -19.77 14.92
CA LYS A 500 -3.01 -20.43 15.74
C LYS A 500 -2.01 -19.43 16.32
N GLU A 501 -1.74 -18.31 15.63
CA GLU A 501 -0.87 -17.25 16.16
C GLU A 501 -1.49 -16.48 17.34
N TYR A 502 -2.82 -16.43 17.42
CA TYR A 502 -3.56 -15.65 18.42
C TYR A 502 -4.12 -16.48 19.58
N GLN A 503 -4.02 -17.81 19.51
CA GLN A 503 -4.45 -18.75 20.56
C GLN A 503 -3.29 -19.22 21.47
N GLY A 504 -2.05 -18.83 21.16
CA GLY A 504 -0.83 -19.26 21.85
C GLY A 504 -0.36 -18.36 22.97
#